data_AF-A0ABD5C9H2-F1
#
_entry.id   AF-A0ABD5C9H2-F1
#
_cell.length_a   1.000
_cell.length_b   1.000
_cell.length_c   1.000
_cell.angle_alpha   90.00
_cell.angle_beta   90.00
_cell.angle_gamma   90.00
#
_symmetry.space_group_name_H-M   'P 1'
#
loop_
_entity.id
_entity.type
_entity.pdbx_description
1 polymer ?
#
loop_
_entity_poly.entity_id
_entity_poly.type
_entity_poly.pdbx_seq_one_letter_code
_entity_poly.pdbx_strand_id
1 'polypeptide(L)' 'MMCEFYEADIKRPEMASDATLRDYFAAKAMAAIVRRWDGHSFGGGQNSPQYKELADDAYFIADAMLKARE' A
#
# COMPACT_ATOMS: atom_id res chain seq x y z
N MET A 1 33.86 1.07 18.94
CA MET A 1 32.44 0.66 19.05
C MET A 1 31.71 1.18 17.81
N MET A 2 31.87 0.49 16.68
CA MET A 2 31.42 0.92 15.34
C MET A 2 30.73 -0.22 14.57
N CYS A 3 30.38 -1.32 15.24
CA CYS A 3 29.82 -2.51 14.59
C CYS A 3 28.29 -2.60 14.74
N GLU A 4 27.75 -2.21 15.90
CA GLU A 4 26.33 -2.45 16.23
C GLU A 4 25.37 -1.54 15.47
N PHE A 5 25.76 -0.30 15.15
CA PHE A 5 24.94 0.62 14.37
C PHE A 5 24.86 0.24 12.89
N TYR A 6 25.94 -0.28 12.30
CA TYR A 6 25.94 -0.72 10.90
C TYR A 6 25.14 -2.02 10.70
N GLU A 7 25.14 -2.94 11.68
CA GLU A 7 24.35 -4.17 11.57
C GLU A 7 22.83 -3.96 11.75
N ALA A 8 22.42 -2.93 12.48
CA ALA A 8 21.01 -2.57 12.62
C ALA A 8 20.42 -2.03 11.31
N ASP A 9 21.20 -1.31 10.51
CA ASP A 9 20.79 -0.78 9.20
C ASP A 9 20.68 -1.87 8.11
N ILE A 10 21.40 -2.98 8.25
CA ILE A 10 21.32 -4.14 7.33
C ILE A 10 20.01 -4.93 7.52
N LYS A 11 19.33 -4.76 8.66
CA LYS A 11 18.06 -5.44 8.96
C LYS A 11 16.85 -4.53 8.73
N ARG A 12 16.83 -3.75 7.63
CA ARG A 12 15.54 -3.53 6.97
C ARG A 12 15.20 -4.86 6.33
N PRO A 13 14.30 -5.69 6.90
CA PRO A 13 13.86 -6.89 6.21
C PRO A 13 13.39 -6.45 4.82
N GLU A 14 13.73 -7.23 3.81
CA GLU A 14 13.44 -7.01 2.40
C GLU A 14 11.93 -7.09 2.10
N MET A 15 11.10 -6.35 2.84
CA MET A 15 9.65 -6.29 2.73
C MET A 15 9.17 -5.47 1.53
N ALA A 16 10.10 -5.12 0.63
CA ALA A 16 9.85 -4.28 -0.54
C ALA A 16 10.73 -4.64 -1.74
N SER A 17 11.47 -5.76 -1.72
CA SER A 17 12.24 -6.20 -2.89
C SER A 17 11.35 -6.74 -4.02
N ASP A 18 10.10 -7.10 -3.71
CA ASP A 18 9.05 -7.58 -4.61
C ASP A 18 7.97 -6.53 -4.96
N ALA A 19 7.99 -5.37 -4.31
CA ALA A 19 7.02 -4.32 -4.57
C ALA A 19 7.20 -3.72 -5.97
N THR A 20 6.15 -3.80 -6.79
CA THR A 20 6.16 -3.25 -8.15
C THR A 20 5.75 -1.78 -8.15
N LEU A 21 5.99 -1.10 -9.27
CA LEU A 21 5.50 0.27 -9.50
C LEU A 21 3.97 0.37 -9.44
N ARG A 22 3.28 -0.74 -9.75
CA ARG A 22 1.83 -0.88 -9.61
C ARG A 22 1.43 -0.84 -8.13
N ASP A 23 2.14 -1.58 -7.27
CA ASP A 23 1.88 -1.61 -5.83
C ASP A 23 2.11 -0.24 -5.18
N TYR A 24 3.12 0.51 -5.65
CA TYR A 24 3.34 1.88 -5.23
C TYR A 24 2.16 2.80 -5.54
N PHE A 25 1.61 2.73 -6.75
CA PHE A 25 0.43 3.51 -7.11
C PHE A 25 -0.84 3.06 -6.39
N ALA A 26 -1.02 1.75 -6.22
CA ALA A 26 -2.15 1.20 -5.47
C ALA A 26 -2.11 1.67 -4.01
N ALA A 27 -0.95 1.64 -3.36
CA ALA A 27 -0.79 2.14 -1.98
C ALA A 27 -1.15 3.63 -1.86
N LYS A 28 -0.76 4.46 -2.83
CA LYS A 28 -1.14 5.88 -2.87
C LYS A 28 -2.64 6.09 -3.05
N ALA A 29 -3.25 5.35 -3.98
CA ALA A 29 -4.69 5.41 -4.22
C ALA A 29 -5.47 5.00 -2.97
N MET A 30 -5.08 3.89 -2.35
CA MET A 30 -5.68 3.38 -1.12
C MET A 30 -5.60 4.42 0.02
N ALA A 31 -4.44 5.04 0.22
CA ALA A 31 -4.28 6.09 1.24
C ALA A 31 -5.21 7.29 1.00
N ALA A 32 -5.41 7.68 -0.26
CA ALA A 32 -6.33 8.77 -0.63
C ALA A 32 -7.80 8.38 -0.42
N ILE A 33 -8.19 7.15 -0.78
CA ILE A 33 -9.55 6.63 -0.58
C ILE A 33 -9.89 6.58 0.91
N VAL A 34 -8.99 6.01 1.72
CA VAL A 34 -9.17 5.92 3.18
C VAL A 34 -9.32 7.31 3.80
N ARG A 35 -8.54 8.31 3.35
CA ARG A 35 -8.60 9.68 3.87
C ARG A 35 -9.92 10.41 3.54
N ARG A 36 -10.57 10.10 2.41
CA ARG A 36 -11.85 10.73 2.03
C ARG A 36 -13.02 10.25 2.91
N TRP A 37 -12.88 9.08 3.53
CA TRP A 37 -13.98 8.43 4.23
C TRP A 37 -14.17 9.02 5.64
N ASP A 38 -15.36 9.57 5.91
CA ASP A 38 -15.66 10.54 6.98
C ASP A 38 -16.33 9.95 8.22
N GLY A 39 -16.16 8.65 8.49
CA GLY A 39 -16.36 8.12 9.85
C GLY A 39 -17.35 6.98 10.04
N HIS A 40 -17.87 6.35 8.97
CA HIS A 40 -18.44 5.00 9.10
C HIS A 40 -17.40 3.96 8.66
N SER A 41 -16.79 3.33 9.66
CA SER A 41 -15.58 2.51 9.60
C SER A 41 -15.46 1.59 8.39
N PHE A 42 -14.25 1.54 7.79
CA PHE A 42 -13.70 0.26 7.36
C PHE A 42 -13.65 -0.62 8.62
N GLY A 43 -14.62 -1.53 8.81
CA GLY A 43 -14.91 -1.99 10.16
C GLY A 43 -15.84 -3.19 10.31
N GLY A 44 -15.97 -4.04 9.30
CA GLY A 44 -16.67 -5.34 9.43
C GLY A 44 -15.84 -6.43 10.11
N GLY A 45 -14.84 -6.07 10.92
CA GLY A 45 -13.86 -7.02 11.47
C GLY A 45 -12.89 -7.53 10.40
N GLN A 46 -12.17 -8.63 10.67
CA GLN A 46 -11.12 -9.15 9.77
C GLN A 46 -11.65 -9.64 8.40
N ASN A 47 -12.95 -9.92 8.30
CA ASN A 47 -13.58 -10.49 7.11
C ASN A 47 -14.49 -9.49 6.37
N SER A 48 -14.28 -8.19 6.58
CA SER A 48 -15.04 -7.13 5.91
C SER A 48 -14.88 -7.25 4.37
N PRO A 49 -15.95 -7.43 3.58
CA PRO A 49 -15.84 -7.42 2.12
C PRO A 49 -15.29 -6.09 1.58
N GLN A 50 -15.46 -5.01 2.35
CA GLN A 50 -14.97 -3.66 2.04
C GLN A 50 -13.43 -3.61 1.89
N TYR A 51 -12.68 -4.51 2.53
CA TYR A 51 -11.22 -4.54 2.34
C TYR A 51 -10.84 -5.03 0.95
N LYS A 52 -11.58 -6.01 0.42
CA LYS A 52 -11.35 -6.50 -0.93
C LYS A 52 -11.71 -5.43 -1.95
N GLU A 53 -12.88 -4.80 -1.80
CA GLU A 53 -13.35 -3.73 -2.69
C GLU A 53 -12.36 -2.56 -2.69
N LEU A 54 -11.90 -2.12 -1.52
CA LEU A 54 -10.88 -1.07 -1.41
C LEU A 54 -9.58 -1.44 -2.12
N ALA A 55 -9.12 -2.68 -1.96
CA ALA A 55 -7.90 -3.15 -2.60
C ALA A 55 -8.06 -3.18 -4.13
N ASP A 56 -9.17 -3.74 -4.62
CA ASP A 56 -9.47 -3.81 -6.05
C ASP A 56 -9.51 -2.39 -6.68
N ASP A 57 -10.25 -1.46 -6.05
CA ASP A 57 -10.36 -0.07 -6.52
C ASP A 57 -8.99 0.63 -6.58
N ALA A 58 -8.16 0.42 -5.56
CA ALA A 58 -6.81 0.97 -5.52
C ALA A 58 -5.94 0.43 -6.67
N TYR A 59 -6.04 -0.86 -6.98
CA TYR A 59 -5.31 -1.47 -8.10
C TYR A 59 -5.85 -1.04 -9.47
N PHE A 60 -7.15 -0.83 -9.63
CA PHE A 60 -7.69 -0.26 -10.88
C PHE A 60 -7.19 1.15 -11.14
N ILE A 61 -7.09 1.99 -10.10
CA ILE A 61 -6.49 3.32 -10.21
C ILE A 61 -5.00 3.21 -10.56
N ALA A 62 -4.27 2.28 -9.95
CA ALA A 62 -2.86 2.05 -10.26
C ALA A 62 -2.65 1.70 -11.74
N ASP A 63 -3.48 0.81 -12.29
CA ASP A 63 -3.44 0.43 -13.70
C ASP A 63 -3.75 1.63 -14.62
N ALA A 64 -4.71 2.46 -14.24
CA ALA A 64 -5.00 3.71 -14.97
C ALA A 64 -3.82 4.71 -14.93
N MET A 65 -3.12 4.82 -13.79
CA MET A 65 -1.93 5.67 -13.66
C MET A 65 -0.75 5.16 -14.50
N LEU A 66 -0.58 3.84 -14.62
CA LEU A 66 0.42 3.24 -15.51
C LEU A 66 0.09 3.53 -16.98
N LYS A 67 -1.15 3.27 -17.39
CA LYS A 67 -1.61 3.53 -18.75
C LYS A 67 -1.48 5.00 -19.16
N ALA A 68 -1.70 5.94 -18.23
CA ALA A 68 -1.56 7.37 -18.51
C ALA A 68 -0.11 7.83 -18.76
N ARG A 69 0.89 6.95 -18.61
CA ARG A 69 2.31 7.23 -18.86
C ARG A 69 2.80 6.73 -20.22
N GLU A 70 2.02 5.87 -20.86
CA GLU A 70 2.28 5.36 -22.22
C GLU A 70 1.82 6.38 -23.27
#